data_AF-A0AAF0PWM5-F1
#
_entry.id   AF-A0AAF0PWM5-F1
#
_cell.length_a   1.000
_cell.length_b   1.000
_cell.length_c   1.000
_cell.angle_alpha   90.00
_cell.angle_beta   90.00
_cell.angle_gamma   90.00
#
_symmetry.space_group_name_H-M   'P 1'
#
loop_
_entity.id
_entity.type
_entity.pdbx_description
1 polymer ?
#
loop_
_entity_poly.entity_id
_entity_poly.type
_entity_poly.pdbx_seq_one_letter_code
_entity_poly.pdbx_strand_id
1 'polypeptide(L)' 'MEISQDTRRDGNQSGHKERWKIVHACIWRTIWRERYQRCFENKSIPFQSLRMNCLATFYFWSIRTVPKDSGDITLFLGCL' A
#
# COMPACT_ATOMS: atom_id res chain seq x y z
N MET A 1 42.36 17.23 9.68
CA MET A 1 41.90 17.39 8.29
C MET A 1 41.01 16.20 7.99
N GLU A 2 39.71 16.48 7.93
CA GLU A 2 38.62 15.55 7.65
C GLU A 2 38.83 14.85 6.30
N ILE A 3 38.37 13.59 6.16
CA ILE A 3 37.33 13.27 5.17
C ILE A 3 36.46 12.15 5.76
N SER A 4 35.25 12.52 6.17
CA SER A 4 34.16 11.59 6.51
C SER A 4 33.82 10.75 5.27
N GLN A 5 33.88 9.42 5.38
CA GLN A 5 33.33 8.53 4.35
C GLN A 5 31.80 8.48 4.48
N ASP A 6 31.15 9.59 4.12
CA ASP A 6 29.74 9.58 3.76
C ASP A 6 29.60 8.97 2.34
N THR A 7 28.47 8.32 2.10
CA THR A 7 27.97 7.79 0.82
C THR A 7 28.50 6.43 0.32
N ARG A 8 28.25 5.36 1.11
CA ARG A 8 27.83 4.06 0.53
C ARG A 8 26.37 3.77 0.84
N ARG A 9 25.46 4.61 0.33
CA ARG A 9 24.02 4.30 0.21
C ARG A 9 23.71 3.86 -1.22
N ASP A 10 24.45 2.87 -1.71
CA ASP A 10 24.13 2.24 -2.98
C ASP A 10 23.79 0.78 -2.72
N GLY A 11 22.55 0.57 -2.32
CA GLY A 11 22.02 -0.73 -1.97
C GLY A 11 20.50 -0.64 -1.89
N ASN A 12 19.85 -1.16 -2.93
CA ASN A 12 18.42 -1.49 -2.98
C ASN A 12 17.40 -0.42 -3.45
N GLN A 13 17.68 0.27 -4.57
CA GLN A 13 16.63 1.07 -5.25
C GLN A 13 15.51 0.21 -5.86
N SER A 14 15.80 -1.02 -6.29
CA SER A 14 14.83 -1.93 -6.90
C SER A 14 13.75 -2.38 -5.92
N GLY A 15 14.12 -2.74 -4.68
CA GLY A 15 13.16 -3.10 -3.63
C GLY A 15 12.31 -1.92 -3.15
N HIS A 16 12.84 -0.69 -3.18
CA HIS A 16 12.07 0.51 -2.85
C HIS A 16 10.98 0.80 -3.89
N LYS A 17 11.31 0.72 -5.18
CA LYS A 17 10.35 0.97 -6.27
C LYS A 17 9.19 -0.03 -6.25
N GLU A 18 9.47 -1.29 -5.93
CA GLU A 18 8.43 -2.33 -5.82
C GLU A 18 7.51 -2.08 -4.62
N ARG A 19 8.05 -1.63 -3.48
CA ARG A 19 7.27 -1.27 -2.28
C ARG A 19 6.36 -0.07 -2.49
N TRP A 20 6.75 0.90 -3.33
CA TRP A 20 5.88 2.03 -3.67
C TRP A 20 4.59 1.62 -4.38
N LYS A 21 4.58 0.48 -5.10
CA LYS A 21 3.35 -0.06 -5.70
C LYS A 21 2.28 -0.39 -4.65
N ILE A 22 2.71 -0.83 -3.46
CA ILE A 22 1.81 -1.13 -2.34
C ILE A 22 1.07 0.13 -1.89
N VAL A 23 1.78 1.26 -1.78
CA VAL A 23 1.19 2.55 -1.39
C VAL A 23 0.10 2.96 -2.39
N HIS A 24 0.40 2.93 -3.69
CA HIS A 24 -0.57 3.26 -4.73
C HIS A 24 -1.78 2.30 -4.72
N ALA A 25 -1.55 1.00 -4.56
CA ALA A 25 -2.63 0.01 -4.48
C ALA A 25 -3.54 0.25 -3.27
N CYS A 26 -2.97 0.59 -2.11
CA CYS A 26 -3.74 0.90 -0.91
C CYS A 26 -4.63 2.12 -1.13
N ILE A 27 -4.05 3.23 -1.61
CA ILE A 27 -4.79 4.48 -1.89
C ILE A 27 -5.93 4.21 -2.88
N TRP A 28 -5.61 3.61 -4.03
CA TRP A 28 -6.61 3.28 -5.05
C TRP A 28 -7.74 2.43 -4.49
N ARG A 29 -7.41 1.35 -3.76
CA ARG A 29 -8.40 0.44 -3.16
C ARG A 29 -9.31 1.15 -2.17
N THR A 30 -8.76 1.94 -1.25
CA THR A 30 -9.59 2.65 -0.26
C THR A 30 -10.51 3.68 -0.90
N ILE A 31 -10.03 4.45 -1.88
CA ILE A 31 -10.85 5.44 -2.58
C ILE A 31 -11.93 4.76 -3.41
N TRP A 32 -11.57 3.70 -4.15
CA TRP A 32 -12.52 2.94 -4.95
C TRP A 32 -13.65 2.37 -4.08
N ARG A 33 -13.31 1.75 -2.94
CA ARG A 33 -14.30 1.19 -2.01
C ARG A 33 -15.22 2.27 -1.43
N GLU A 34 -14.67 3.42 -1.04
CA GLU A 34 -15.49 4.53 -0.54
C GLU A 34 -16.48 5.02 -1.61
N ARG A 35 -16.01 5.20 -2.85
CA ARG A 35 -16.89 5.60 -3.97
C ARG A 35 -17.95 4.56 -4.26
N TYR A 36 -17.60 3.27 -4.23
CA TYR A 36 -18.55 2.19 -4.43
C TYR A 36 -19.64 2.22 -3.35
N GLN A 37 -19.25 2.32 -2.08
CA GLN A 37 -20.19 2.41 -0.96
C GLN A 37 -21.07 3.65 -1.04
N ARG A 38 -20.52 4.79 -1.46
CA ARG A 38 -21.28 6.03 -1.62
C ARG A 38 -22.29 5.95 -2.76
N CYS A 39 -21.88 5.46 -3.92
CA CYS A 39 -22.72 5.43 -5.13
C CYS A 39 -23.74 4.30 -5.13
N PHE A 40 -23.41 3.14 -4.56
CA PHE A 40 -24.23 1.92 -4.67
C PHE A 40 -24.87 1.49 -3.35
N GLU A 41 -24.26 1.84 -2.21
CA GLU A 41 -24.80 1.48 -0.88
C GLU A 41 -25.35 2.69 -0.11
N ASN A 42 -25.24 3.91 -0.66
CA ASN A 42 -25.55 5.18 0.01
C ASN A 42 -24.89 5.33 1.39
N LYS A 43 -23.71 4.72 1.56
CA LYS A 43 -22.89 4.80 2.78
C LYS A 43 -21.71 5.71 2.52
N SER A 44 -21.54 6.72 3.36
CA SER A 44 -20.33 7.54 3.37
C SER A 44 -19.60 7.38 4.69
N ILE A 45 -18.27 7.43 4.64
CA ILE A 45 -17.43 7.41 5.83
C ILE A 45 -16.72 8.75 6.01
N PRO A 46 -16.46 9.18 7.26
CA PRO A 46 -15.66 10.37 7.51
C PRO A 46 -14.26 10.25 6.91
N PHE A 47 -13.67 11.39 6.55
CA PHE A 47 -12.35 11.43 5.95
C PHE A 47 -11.25 10.87 6.87
N GLN A 48 -11.33 11.07 8.20
CA GLN A 48 -10.42 10.40 9.12
C GLN A 48 -10.52 8.87 9.03
N SER A 49 -11.73 8.31 8.93
CA SER A 49 -11.93 6.87 8.79
C SER A 49 -11.36 6.36 7.47
N LEU A 50 -11.49 7.12 6.38
CA LEU A 50 -10.85 6.78 5.10
C LEU A 50 -9.33 6.71 5.21
N ARG A 51 -8.71 7.68 5.89
CA ARG A 51 -7.25 7.68 6.17
C ARG A 51 -6.83 6.47 7.01
N MET A 52 -7.57 6.18 8.08
CA MET A 52 -7.30 5.03 8.94
C MET A 52 -7.42 3.70 8.19
N ASN A 53 -8.45 3.56 7.35
CA ASN A 53 -8.60 2.39 6.49
C ASN A 53 -7.42 2.23 5.52
N CYS A 54 -6.92 3.33 4.96
CA CYS A 54 -5.77 3.31 4.05
C CYS A 54 -4.49 2.88 4.80
N LEU A 55 -4.26 3.40 6.00
CA LEU A 55 -3.11 3.05 6.83
C LEU A 55 -3.18 1.61 7.34
N ALA A 56 -4.35 1.16 7.79
CA ALA A 56 -4.55 -0.23 8.24
C ALA A 56 -4.32 -1.22 7.09
N THR A 57 -4.84 -0.88 5.91
CA THR A 57 -4.57 -1.63 4.67
C THR A 57 -3.07 -1.66 4.43
N PHE A 58 -2.41 -0.50 4.33
CA PHE A 58 -0.98 -0.41 4.09
C PHE A 58 -0.13 -1.20 5.11
N TYR A 59 -0.43 -1.11 6.40
CA TYR A 59 0.25 -1.86 7.46
C TYR A 59 0.11 -3.37 7.28
N PHE A 60 -1.10 -3.84 6.95
CA PHE A 60 -1.34 -5.24 6.65
C PHE A 60 -0.50 -5.72 5.46
N TRP A 61 -0.39 -4.91 4.39
CA TRP A 61 0.38 -5.25 3.19
C TRP A 61 1.89 -5.07 3.32
N SER A 62 2.36 -4.21 4.24
CA SER A 62 3.79 -3.98 4.45
C SER A 62 4.43 -5.09 5.30
N ILE A 63 3.64 -5.77 6.13
CA ILE A 63 4.10 -6.86 7.01
C ILE A 63 4.00 -8.23 6.34
N ARG A 64 3.01 -8.45 5.47
CA ARG A 64 2.98 -9.67 4.66
C ARG A 64 4.06 -9.59 3.58
N THR A 65 4.94 -10.59 3.52
CA THR A 65 5.90 -10.73 2.42
C THR A 65 5.14 -10.67 1.11
N VAL A 66 5.48 -9.71 0.25
CA VAL A 66 4.86 -9.53 -1.06
C VAL A 66 4.78 -10.90 -1.75
N PRO A 67 3.58 -11.36 -2.14
CA PRO A 67 3.45 -12.63 -2.82
C PRO A 67 4.32 -12.61 -4.07
N LYS A 68 5.19 -13.61 -4.20
CA LYS A 68 6.18 -13.69 -5.29
C LYS A 68 5.52 -14.09 -6.62
N ASP A 69 4.31 -14.64 -6.57
CA ASP A 69 3.58 -15.14 -7.73
C ASP A 69 2.30 -14.36 -8.04
N SER A 70 1.95 -14.30 -9.32
CA SER A 70 0.77 -13.60 -9.83
C SER A 70 -0.55 -14.26 -9.43
N GLY A 71 -0.55 -15.59 -9.22
CA GLY A 71 -1.72 -16.33 -8.74
C GLY A 71 -2.11 -15.98 -7.30
N ASP A 72 -1.13 -15.63 -6.47
CA ASP A 72 -1.37 -15.11 -5.14
C ASP A 72 -2.05 -13.74 -5.24
N ILE A 73 -1.67 -12.85 -6.17
CA ILE A 73 -2.28 -11.52 -6.30
C ILE A 73 -3.82 -11.60 -6.44
N THR A 74 -4.34 -12.57 -7.18
CA THR A 74 -5.78 -12.79 -7.37
C THR A 74 -6.47 -13.36 -6.13
N LEU A 75 -5.85 -14.34 -5.47
CA LEU A 75 -6.33 -14.89 -4.18
C LEU A 75 -6.30 -13.80 -3.07
N PHE A 76 -5.28 -12.94 -3.12
CA PHE A 76 -5.07 -11.79 -2.24
C PHE A 76 -6.09 -10.66 -2.46
N LEU A 77 -6.62 -10.49 -3.68
CA LEU A 77 -7.71 -9.54 -3.96
C LEU A 77 -9.09 -10.04 -3.48
N GLY A 78 -9.27 -11.36 -3.39
CA GLY A 78 -10.52 -12.00 -2.97
C GLY A 78 -10.71 -12.18 -1.47
N CYS A 79 -9.65 -12.12 -0.66
CA CYS A 79 -9.71 -12.42 0.78
C CYS A 79 -10.22 -11.28 1.70
N LEU A 80 -10.73 -10.15 1.18
CA LEU A 80 -11.14 -9.01 2.03
C LEU A 80 -12.28 -8.16 1.47
#